data_AF-A0A5N6E2N0-F1
#
_entry.id   AF-A0A5N6E2N0-F1
#
_cell.length_a   1.000
_cell.length_b   1.000
_cell.length_c   1.000
_cell.angle_alpha   90.00
_cell.angle_beta   90.00
_cell.angle_gamma   90.00
#
_symmetry.space_group_name_H-M   'P 1'
#
loop_
_entity.id
_entity.type
_entity.pdbx_description
1 polymer ?
#
loop_
_entity_poly.entity_id
_entity_poly.type
_entity_poly.pdbx_seq_one_letter_code
_entity_poly.pdbx_strand_id
1 'polypeptide(L)'
;MVRWLGKPWQWASLHYVYSHIAPHSSVVTRMILAISATELEGIRHAERLRSDQIASHDQWPGEAGTSHYQSALREFQLILSNSQGCLSPHEVDEISTAFFLMVTYEYLFGQDSAAVEVHIQGIYTFLKAHDLVPRLGETGQRVKLPVLTQQLLLFVMYANLTICKYGRLRQLWEEAGHESSFISTMDELFYNSRTSQHAIWPFEYPSEAALDDISVFRPLELTNECKKLKYRLLLIPETTRGKSEWYLMDCLEQDLCGIGKRYQDLIIMSQQPHSDLRNRQLQTIYFAVAEYHATTVFFCYRRSLLSCMSSPLVSSRDAVNGALAIIKELSTVSPSCLGRVHWPMIVLARCMEDSQDRQWIRKTLIESQHTIVFPSMRGWLDEMSGLDL
;
A
#
# COMPACT_ATOMS: atom_id res chain seq x y z
N MET A 1 12.38 -0.66 -4.32
CA MET A 1 11.21 -1.49 -4.69
C MET A 1 11.25 -2.94 -4.18
N VAL A 2 12.32 -3.72 -4.40
CA VAL A 2 12.39 -5.16 -4.05
C VAL A 2 12.16 -5.49 -2.56
N ARG A 3 12.75 -4.68 -1.65
CA ARG A 3 12.59 -4.85 -0.20
C ARG A 3 11.16 -4.59 0.31
N TRP A 4 10.27 -4.06 -0.53
CA TRP A 4 8.90 -3.69 -0.16
C TRP A 4 7.84 -4.74 -0.50
N LEU A 5 8.17 -5.69 -1.38
CA LEU A 5 7.19 -6.67 -1.91
C LEU A 5 7.33 -8.08 -1.32
N GLY A 6 8.12 -8.20 -0.25
CA GLY A 6 8.03 -9.30 0.70
C GLY A 6 8.77 -10.55 0.29
N LYS A 7 8.69 -11.00 -0.96
CA LYS A 7 9.35 -12.22 -1.44
C LYS A 7 10.85 -12.02 -1.72
N PRO A 8 11.68 -13.06 -1.56
CA PRO A 8 13.02 -13.07 -2.15
C PRO A 8 12.94 -12.74 -3.64
N TRP A 9 13.88 -11.92 -4.13
CA TRP A 9 13.84 -11.37 -5.49
C TRP A 9 13.54 -12.41 -6.55
N GLN A 10 14.28 -13.52 -6.55
CA GLN A 10 14.18 -14.61 -7.54
C GLN A 10 12.74 -15.09 -7.76
N TRP A 11 11.90 -15.09 -6.72
CA TRP A 11 10.54 -15.61 -6.78
C TRP A 11 9.47 -14.54 -6.62
N ALA A 12 9.85 -13.27 -6.70
CA ALA A 12 8.90 -12.17 -6.65
C ALA A 12 8.30 -11.93 -8.03
N SER A 13 7.04 -11.47 -8.08
CA SER A 13 6.39 -11.10 -9.34
C SER A 13 7.11 -9.97 -10.06
N LEU A 14 7.87 -9.14 -9.34
CA LEU A 14 8.75 -8.15 -9.97
C LEU A 14 9.92 -8.76 -10.73
N HIS A 15 10.45 -9.89 -10.27
CA HIS A 15 11.49 -10.58 -11.02
C HIS A 15 10.91 -11.18 -12.29
N TYR A 16 9.68 -11.71 -12.24
CA TYR A 16 8.96 -12.12 -13.43
C TYR A 16 8.75 -10.95 -14.40
N VAL A 17 8.27 -9.80 -13.91
CA VAL A 17 8.16 -8.56 -14.71
C VAL A 17 9.50 -8.20 -15.37
N TYR A 18 10.60 -8.23 -14.61
CA TYR A 18 11.93 -7.90 -15.10
C TYR A 18 12.44 -8.89 -16.17
N SER A 19 12.20 -10.19 -15.99
CA SER A 19 12.75 -11.24 -16.86
C SER A 19 11.87 -11.62 -18.05
N HIS A 20 10.55 -11.41 -17.97
CA HIS A 20 9.59 -11.90 -18.97
C HIS A 20 8.81 -10.77 -19.66
N ILE A 21 8.46 -9.69 -18.95
CA ILE A 21 7.68 -8.58 -19.53
C ILE A 21 8.60 -7.49 -20.08
N ALA A 22 9.56 -7.03 -19.28
CA ALA A 22 10.45 -5.93 -19.63
C ALA A 22 11.21 -6.13 -20.95
N PRO A 23 11.75 -7.33 -21.28
CA PRO A 23 12.48 -7.53 -22.54
C PRO A 23 11.66 -7.27 -23.80
N HIS A 24 10.32 -7.32 -23.69
CA HIS A 24 9.40 -7.19 -24.81
C HIS A 24 8.61 -5.87 -24.77
N SER A 25 8.76 -5.07 -23.71
CA SER A 25 8.01 -3.82 -23.52
C SER A 25 8.94 -2.64 -23.24
N SER A 26 8.98 -1.69 -24.18
CA SER A 26 9.78 -0.46 -24.03
C SER A 26 9.29 0.39 -22.86
N VAL A 27 7.97 0.46 -22.66
CA VAL A 27 7.34 1.20 -21.55
C VAL A 27 7.76 0.61 -20.21
N VAL A 28 7.63 -0.72 -20.03
CA VAL A 28 8.01 -1.38 -18.77
C VAL A 28 9.50 -1.22 -18.50
N THR A 29 10.35 -1.40 -19.51
CA THR A 29 11.80 -1.17 -19.36
C THR A 29 12.11 0.26 -18.94
N ARG A 30 11.52 1.27 -19.60
CA ARG A 30 11.72 2.68 -19.23
C ARG A 30 11.22 2.98 -17.82
N MET A 31 10.10 2.38 -17.39
CA MET A 31 9.61 2.53 -16.02
C MET A 31 10.56 1.92 -14.99
N ILE A 32 11.12 0.74 -15.25
CA ILE A 32 12.16 0.13 -14.38
C ILE A 32 13.38 1.06 -14.29
N LEU A 33 13.82 1.64 -15.40
CA LEU A 33 14.93 2.60 -15.43
C LEU A 33 14.59 3.88 -14.66
N ALA A 34 13.39 4.42 -14.82
CA ALA A 34 12.92 5.61 -14.11
C ALA A 34 12.96 5.39 -12.59
N ILE A 35 12.36 4.30 -12.11
CA ILE A 35 12.37 3.94 -10.69
C ILE A 35 13.82 3.75 -10.22
N SER A 36 14.61 2.95 -10.92
CA SER A 36 15.98 2.62 -10.51
C SER A 36 16.89 3.85 -10.45
N ALA A 37 16.79 4.76 -11.43
CA ALA A 37 17.56 5.98 -11.47
C ALA A 37 17.22 6.90 -10.28
N THR A 38 15.93 7.11 -10.01
CA THR A 38 15.49 7.93 -8.88
C THR A 38 15.80 7.28 -7.53
N GLU A 39 15.65 5.96 -7.38
CA GLU A 39 16.04 5.23 -6.17
C GLU A 39 17.55 5.37 -5.89
N LEU A 40 18.39 5.13 -6.91
CA LEU A 40 19.84 5.17 -6.78
C LEU A 40 20.34 6.56 -6.41
N GLU A 41 19.80 7.60 -7.05
CA GLU A 41 20.20 8.97 -6.75
C GLU A 41 19.70 9.43 -5.37
N GLY A 42 18.53 8.96 -4.93
CA GLY A 42 18.05 9.13 -3.56
C GLY A 42 18.98 8.49 -2.53
N ILE A 43 19.50 7.28 -2.79
CA ILE A 43 20.48 6.61 -1.92
C ILE A 43 21.77 7.42 -1.83
N ARG A 44 22.33 7.86 -2.97
CA ARG A 44 23.55 8.68 -3.02
C ARG A 44 23.38 10.00 -2.27
N HIS A 45 22.21 10.64 -2.43
CA HIS A 45 21.87 11.84 -1.68
C HIS A 45 21.85 11.59 -0.17
N ALA A 46 21.22 10.49 0.28
CA ALA A 46 21.18 10.11 1.69
C ALA A 46 22.57 9.76 2.27
N GLU A 47 23.49 9.26 1.45
CA GLU A 47 24.88 9.00 1.83
C GLU A 47 25.68 10.30 1.99
N ARG A 48 25.54 11.25 1.06
CA ARG A 48 26.15 12.59 1.16
C ARG A 48 25.72 13.32 2.43
N LEU A 49 24.41 13.35 2.72
CA LEU A 49 23.87 13.97 3.94
C LEU A 49 24.44 13.37 5.24
N ARG A 50 24.72 12.07 5.25
CA ARG A 50 25.33 11.38 6.41
C ARG A 50 26.83 11.68 6.55
N SER A 51 27.52 11.95 5.44
CA SER A 51 28.95 12.21 5.43
C SER A 51 29.29 13.65 5.81
N ASP A 52 28.52 14.64 5.34
CA ASP A 52 29.00 16.03 5.34
C ASP A 52 28.68 16.84 6.61
N GLN A 53 27.87 16.37 7.57
CA GLN A 53 27.43 17.14 8.77
C GLN A 53 26.91 18.58 8.51
N ILE A 54 26.74 18.98 7.25
CA ILE A 54 26.28 20.31 6.83
C ILE A 54 24.80 20.22 6.50
N ALA A 55 24.02 21.08 7.15
CA ALA A 55 22.59 21.18 7.00
C ALA A 55 22.18 21.60 5.59
N SER A 56 21.48 20.68 4.92
CA SER A 56 20.24 20.87 4.16
C SER A 56 20.04 22.18 3.38
N HIS A 57 20.48 22.20 2.12
CA HIS A 57 19.77 22.93 1.06
C HIS A 57 19.77 22.22 -0.30
N ASP A 58 20.38 21.03 -0.42
CA ASP A 58 20.30 20.26 -1.66
C ASP A 58 18.85 19.81 -1.91
N GLN A 59 18.31 20.25 -3.04
CA GLN A 59 17.02 19.81 -3.52
C GLN A 59 17.09 18.30 -3.79
N TRP A 60 16.07 17.58 -3.32
CA TRP A 60 15.95 16.15 -3.60
C TRP A 60 16.11 15.89 -5.10
N PRO A 61 16.98 14.95 -5.51
CA PRO A 61 17.32 14.73 -6.91
C PRO A 61 16.26 13.90 -7.65
N GLY A 62 14.98 14.22 -7.42
CA GLY A 62 13.82 13.52 -7.98
C GLY A 62 13.74 13.56 -9.51
N GLU A 63 14.61 14.32 -10.16
CA GLU A 63 14.67 14.47 -11.61
C GLU A 63 15.43 13.36 -12.32
N ALA A 64 16.23 12.54 -11.60
CA ALA A 64 17.11 11.54 -12.22
C ALA A 64 16.37 10.53 -13.10
N GLY A 65 15.17 10.10 -12.71
CA GLY A 65 14.31 9.19 -13.49
C GLY A 65 13.28 9.88 -14.38
N THR A 66 13.14 11.21 -14.33
CA THR A 66 12.02 11.94 -14.94
C THR A 66 12.00 11.81 -16.46
N SER A 67 13.17 11.82 -17.12
CA SER A 67 13.25 11.69 -18.58
C SER A 67 12.75 10.32 -19.06
N HIS A 68 13.11 9.24 -18.35
CA HIS A 68 12.63 7.89 -18.60
C HIS A 68 11.14 7.78 -18.36
N TYR A 69 10.65 8.33 -17.24
CA TYR A 69 9.24 8.34 -16.88
C TYR A 69 8.38 9.09 -17.93
N GLN A 70 8.75 10.30 -18.31
CA GLN A 70 8.05 11.09 -19.32
C GLN A 70 8.01 10.38 -20.68
N SER A 71 9.10 9.72 -21.06
CA SER A 71 9.15 8.94 -22.30
C SER A 71 8.22 7.72 -22.22
N ALA A 72 8.20 7.03 -21.09
CA ALA A 72 7.30 5.91 -20.86
C ALA A 72 5.83 6.33 -20.94
N LEU A 73 5.45 7.49 -20.36
CA LEU A 73 4.09 8.03 -20.46
C LEU A 73 3.65 8.27 -21.91
N ARG A 74 4.52 8.89 -22.73
CA ARG A 74 4.20 9.17 -24.15
C ARG A 74 4.01 7.89 -24.96
N GLU A 75 4.91 6.93 -24.78
CA GLU A 75 4.80 5.62 -25.46
C GLU A 75 3.58 4.85 -24.98
N PHE A 76 3.29 4.86 -23.67
CA PHE A 76 2.15 4.16 -23.11
C PHE A 76 0.81 4.74 -23.59
N GLN A 77 0.72 6.06 -23.73
CA GLN A 77 -0.45 6.71 -24.33
C GLN A 77 -0.72 6.20 -25.75
N LEU A 78 0.34 5.99 -26.55
CA LEU A 78 0.22 5.41 -27.89
C LEU A 78 -0.25 3.95 -27.83
N ILE A 79 0.29 3.14 -26.92
CA ILE A 79 -0.15 1.76 -26.70
C ILE A 79 -1.65 1.73 -26.39
N LEU A 80 -2.10 2.48 -25.38
CA LEU A 80 -3.51 2.54 -24.98
C LEU A 80 -4.43 3.01 -26.11
N SER A 81 -3.97 3.96 -26.94
CA SER A 81 -4.75 4.45 -28.09
C SER A 81 -4.93 3.39 -29.18
N ASN A 82 -3.97 2.48 -29.30
CA ASN A 82 -3.97 1.39 -30.29
C ASN A 82 -4.60 0.09 -29.75
N SER A 83 -4.72 -0.05 -28.43
CA SER A 83 -5.34 -1.20 -27.77
C SER A 83 -6.86 -1.16 -27.90
N GLN A 84 -7.40 -1.53 -29.06
CA GLN A 84 -8.83 -1.69 -29.28
C GLN A 84 -9.23 -3.17 -29.43
N GLY A 85 -10.38 -3.53 -28.87
CA GLY A 85 -10.94 -4.88 -28.99
C GLY A 85 -10.45 -5.86 -27.92
N CYS A 86 -10.43 -7.14 -28.27
CA CYS A 86 -10.04 -8.22 -27.36
C CYS A 86 -8.51 -8.32 -27.27
N LEU A 87 -7.98 -8.18 -26.06
CA LEU A 87 -6.54 -8.23 -25.79
C LEU A 87 -6.11 -9.66 -25.44
N SER A 88 -4.91 -10.02 -25.87
CA SER A 88 -4.25 -11.24 -25.41
C SER A 88 -3.86 -11.14 -23.93
N PRO A 89 -3.71 -12.26 -23.20
CA PRO A 89 -3.23 -12.25 -21.82
C PRO A 89 -1.89 -11.53 -21.64
N HIS A 90 -0.99 -11.63 -22.62
CA HIS A 90 0.30 -10.96 -22.60
C HIS A 90 0.16 -9.43 -22.68
N GLU A 91 -0.70 -8.92 -23.57
CA GLU A 91 -0.97 -7.49 -23.67
C GLU A 91 -1.59 -6.94 -22.37
N VAL A 92 -2.49 -7.71 -21.75
CA VAL A 92 -3.08 -7.34 -20.46
C VAL A 92 -2.00 -7.26 -19.37
N ASP A 93 -1.10 -8.24 -19.29
CA ASP A 93 0.01 -8.24 -18.35
C ASP A 93 0.98 -7.08 -18.59
N GLU A 94 1.30 -6.77 -19.85
CA GLU A 94 2.15 -5.64 -20.20
C GLU A 94 1.54 -4.30 -19.78
N ILE A 95 0.29 -4.04 -20.18
CA ILE A 95 -0.41 -2.79 -19.87
C ILE A 95 -0.62 -2.63 -18.37
N SER A 96 -1.03 -3.70 -17.68
CA SER A 96 -1.23 -3.67 -16.23
C SER A 96 0.08 -3.48 -15.47
N THR A 97 1.18 -4.06 -15.98
CA THR A 97 2.53 -3.84 -15.44
C THR A 97 2.96 -2.39 -15.60
N ALA A 98 2.74 -1.79 -16.78
CA ALA A 98 3.04 -0.38 -17.01
C ALA A 98 2.28 0.52 -16.02
N PHE A 99 0.96 0.35 -15.88
CA PHE A 99 0.17 1.07 -14.88
C PHE A 99 0.69 0.87 -13.46
N PHE A 100 0.94 -0.37 -13.05
CA PHE A 100 1.46 -0.67 -11.71
C PHE A 100 2.79 0.04 -11.43
N LEU A 101 3.71 0.06 -12.40
CA LEU A 101 4.98 0.75 -12.24
C LEU A 101 4.81 2.28 -12.24
N MET A 102 3.86 2.83 -12.99
CA MET A 102 3.54 4.27 -12.96
C MET A 102 2.93 4.68 -11.62
N VAL A 103 1.97 3.89 -11.10
CA VAL A 103 1.44 4.04 -9.74
C VAL A 103 2.58 3.97 -8.73
N THR A 104 3.49 3.00 -8.86
CA THR A 104 4.64 2.84 -7.96
C THR A 104 5.58 4.03 -8.04
N TYR A 105 5.92 4.51 -9.24
CA TYR A 105 6.80 5.65 -9.44
C TYR A 105 6.22 6.91 -8.80
N GLU A 106 4.97 7.26 -9.10
CA GLU A 106 4.32 8.42 -8.51
C GLU A 106 4.09 8.26 -7.01
N TYR A 107 3.78 7.03 -6.56
CA TYR A 107 3.61 6.76 -5.15
C TYR A 107 4.90 7.05 -4.40
N LEU A 108 6.06 6.68 -4.94
CA LEU A 108 7.38 6.84 -4.31
C LEU A 108 8.04 8.20 -4.55
N PHE A 109 7.80 8.85 -5.69
CA PHE A 109 8.60 10.01 -6.13
C PHE A 109 7.80 11.21 -6.62
N GLY A 110 6.47 11.12 -6.68
CA GLY A 110 5.61 12.23 -7.05
C GLY A 110 5.75 13.43 -6.09
N GLN A 111 4.91 14.45 -6.26
CA GLN A 111 4.81 15.54 -5.29
C GLN A 111 3.52 15.44 -4.47
N ASP A 112 2.49 14.86 -5.08
CA ASP A 112 1.17 14.69 -4.51
C ASP A 112 0.56 13.34 -4.90
N SER A 113 -0.64 13.08 -4.35
CA SER A 113 -1.40 11.87 -4.62
C SER A 113 -2.21 11.98 -5.92
N ALA A 114 -2.31 13.16 -6.54
CA ALA A 114 -3.17 13.35 -7.71
C ALA A 114 -2.60 12.59 -8.91
N ALA A 115 -1.28 12.61 -9.11
CA ALA A 115 -0.64 11.82 -10.16
C ALA A 115 -0.82 10.32 -9.95
N VAL A 116 -0.71 9.83 -8.70
CA VAL A 116 -0.98 8.43 -8.36
C VAL A 116 -2.43 8.08 -8.68
N GLU A 117 -3.37 8.93 -8.25
CA GLU A 117 -4.81 8.76 -8.46
C GLU A 117 -5.17 8.66 -9.94
N VAL A 118 -4.55 9.48 -10.80
CA VAL A 118 -4.74 9.42 -12.26
C VAL A 118 -4.36 8.04 -12.81
N HIS A 119 -3.25 7.46 -12.39
CA HIS A 119 -2.84 6.13 -12.85
C HIS A 119 -3.72 5.01 -12.30
N ILE A 120 -4.17 5.13 -11.05
CA ILE A 120 -5.13 4.20 -10.44
C ILE A 120 -6.48 4.27 -11.15
N GLN A 121 -6.97 5.47 -11.46
CA GLN A 121 -8.18 5.64 -12.26
C GLN A 121 -7.98 5.05 -13.66
N GLY A 122 -6.81 5.28 -14.27
CA GLY A 122 -6.45 4.76 -15.58
C GLY A 122 -6.56 3.24 -15.68
N ILE A 123 -5.94 2.51 -14.75
CA ILE A 123 -6.02 1.04 -14.75
C ILE A 123 -7.44 0.55 -14.48
N TYR A 124 -8.20 1.20 -13.58
CA TYR A 124 -9.60 0.80 -13.34
C TYR A 124 -10.48 1.02 -14.57
N THR A 125 -10.34 2.16 -15.26
CA THR A 125 -11.05 2.44 -16.51
C THR A 125 -10.64 1.46 -17.61
N PHE A 126 -9.34 1.15 -17.74
CA PHE A 126 -8.84 0.16 -18.69
C PHE A 126 -9.48 -1.22 -18.44
N LEU A 127 -9.48 -1.69 -17.20
CA LEU A 127 -10.06 -2.97 -16.82
C LEU A 127 -11.56 -3.03 -17.15
N LYS A 128 -12.29 -1.93 -16.94
CA LYS A 128 -13.71 -1.85 -17.30
C LYS A 128 -13.92 -1.85 -18.81
N ALA A 129 -13.13 -1.06 -19.54
CA ALA A 129 -13.25 -0.90 -20.99
C ALA A 129 -13.05 -2.22 -21.77
N HIS A 130 -12.20 -3.11 -21.24
CA HIS A 130 -11.92 -4.42 -21.83
C HIS A 130 -12.65 -5.58 -21.14
N ASP A 131 -13.61 -5.31 -20.25
CA ASP A 131 -14.42 -6.32 -19.54
C ASP A 131 -13.58 -7.39 -18.82
N LEU A 132 -12.45 -6.96 -18.26
CA LEU A 132 -11.46 -7.85 -17.64
C LEU A 132 -11.80 -8.19 -16.19
N VAL A 133 -12.80 -7.51 -15.61
CA VAL A 133 -13.23 -7.74 -14.22
C VAL A 133 -14.63 -8.34 -14.25
N PRO A 134 -14.92 -9.30 -13.37
CA PRO A 134 -16.20 -9.96 -13.43
C PRO A 134 -17.42 -9.08 -13.15
N ARG A 135 -18.47 -9.29 -13.94
CA ARG A 135 -19.81 -8.72 -13.74
C ARG A 135 -20.59 -9.46 -12.65
N LEU A 136 -21.47 -8.74 -11.95
CA LEU A 136 -22.28 -9.31 -10.88
C LEU A 136 -23.30 -10.30 -11.48
N GLY A 137 -23.28 -11.56 -11.05
CA GLY A 137 -24.28 -12.57 -11.45
C GLY A 137 -23.92 -13.43 -12.69
N GLU A 138 -22.85 -13.12 -13.42
CA GLU A 138 -22.40 -13.96 -14.54
C GLU A 138 -21.51 -15.11 -14.05
N THR A 139 -22.04 -16.33 -14.11
CA THR A 139 -21.36 -17.60 -13.75
C THR A 139 -20.75 -18.32 -14.95
N GLY A 140 -20.79 -17.75 -16.15
CA GLY A 140 -20.30 -18.36 -17.39
C GLY A 140 -19.15 -17.58 -18.01
N GLN A 141 -17.97 -18.21 -18.06
CA GLN A 141 -16.81 -17.83 -18.90
C GLN A 141 -16.32 -16.38 -18.78
N ARG A 142 -16.01 -15.97 -17.54
CA ARG A 142 -15.26 -14.74 -17.24
C ARG A 142 -13.87 -14.83 -17.88
N VAL A 143 -13.44 -13.81 -18.62
CA VAL A 143 -12.02 -13.62 -18.93
C VAL A 143 -11.32 -13.50 -17.58
N LYS A 144 -10.63 -14.57 -17.16
CA LYS A 144 -9.90 -14.59 -15.90
C LYS A 144 -8.68 -13.69 -16.11
N LEU A 145 -8.61 -12.59 -15.37
CA LEU A 145 -7.42 -11.73 -15.32
C LEU A 145 -6.17 -12.60 -15.27
N PRO A 146 -5.13 -12.30 -16.08
CA PRO A 146 -3.86 -12.99 -15.95
C PRO A 146 -3.36 -12.96 -14.50
N VAL A 147 -2.69 -14.03 -14.08
CA VAL A 147 -2.28 -14.24 -12.68
C VAL A 147 -1.38 -13.12 -12.17
N LEU A 148 -0.47 -12.64 -13.02
CA LEU A 148 0.39 -11.50 -12.69
C LEU A 148 -0.47 -10.24 -12.50
N THR A 149 -1.30 -9.91 -13.48
CA THR A 149 -2.23 -8.77 -13.39
C THR A 149 -3.09 -8.78 -12.12
N GLN A 150 -3.63 -9.94 -11.70
CA GLN A 150 -4.39 -10.03 -10.45
C GLN A 150 -3.59 -9.57 -9.24
N GLN A 151 -2.33 -10.00 -9.15
CA GLN A 151 -1.46 -9.66 -8.04
C GLN A 151 -1.04 -8.18 -8.08
N LEU A 152 -0.73 -7.64 -9.27
CA LEU A 152 -0.40 -6.22 -9.45
C LEU A 152 -1.59 -5.34 -9.10
N LEU A 153 -2.79 -5.72 -9.53
CA LEU A 153 -4.03 -5.00 -9.23
C LEU A 153 -4.31 -4.97 -7.72
N LEU A 154 -4.09 -6.07 -7.00
CA LEU A 154 -4.20 -6.07 -5.53
C LEU A 154 -3.28 -5.02 -4.88
N PHE A 155 -2.03 -4.91 -5.35
CA PHE A 155 -1.11 -3.88 -4.86
C PHE A 155 -1.59 -2.46 -5.18
N VAL A 156 -2.12 -2.24 -6.39
CA VAL A 156 -2.72 -0.95 -6.77
C VAL A 156 -3.91 -0.60 -5.87
N MET A 157 -4.79 -1.56 -5.59
CA MET A 157 -5.93 -1.36 -4.68
C MET A 157 -5.47 -1.01 -3.26
N TYR A 158 -4.42 -1.68 -2.74
CA TYR A 158 -3.84 -1.32 -1.44
C TYR A 158 -3.14 0.04 -1.45
N ALA A 159 -2.50 0.42 -2.56
CA ALA A 159 -1.93 1.76 -2.74
C ALA A 159 -3.02 2.83 -2.73
N ASN A 160 -4.16 2.58 -3.41
CA ASN A 160 -5.32 3.47 -3.41
C ASN A 160 -5.79 3.80 -1.98
N LEU A 161 -5.90 2.77 -1.12
CA LEU A 161 -6.27 2.97 0.28
C LEU A 161 -5.23 3.77 1.08
N THR A 162 -3.98 3.83 0.62
CA THR A 162 -2.88 4.42 1.36
C THR A 162 -2.67 5.89 1.01
N ILE A 163 -3.01 6.32 -0.21
CA ILE A 163 -2.78 7.69 -0.69
C ILE A 163 -3.85 8.72 -0.28
N CYS A 164 -4.89 8.32 0.47
CA CYS A 164 -6.05 9.18 0.79
C CYS A 164 -5.70 10.41 1.66
N LYS A 165 -5.30 11.52 1.02
CA LYS A 165 -4.82 12.78 1.65
C LYS A 165 -5.73 13.39 2.72
N TYR A 166 -7.04 13.27 2.54
CA TYR A 166 -8.01 14.04 3.32
C TYR A 166 -8.92 13.16 4.18
N GLY A 167 -8.48 11.96 4.55
CA GLY A 167 -9.32 11.03 5.32
C GLY A 167 -10.57 10.54 4.57
N ARG A 168 -10.67 10.87 3.27
CA ARG A 168 -11.73 10.46 2.35
C ARG A 168 -11.14 9.72 1.16
N LEU A 169 -11.71 8.57 0.86
CA LEU A 169 -11.39 7.79 -0.33
C LEU A 169 -12.26 8.27 -1.49
N ARG A 170 -11.63 8.61 -2.62
CA ARG A 170 -12.37 8.76 -3.88
C ARG A 170 -12.73 7.37 -4.39
N GLN A 171 -13.97 7.20 -4.83
CA GLN A 171 -14.53 5.91 -5.24
C GLN A 171 -14.12 5.59 -6.69
N LEU A 172 -12.82 5.64 -6.99
CA LEU A 172 -12.27 5.50 -8.35
C LEU A 172 -12.73 4.23 -9.06
N TRP A 173 -12.92 3.16 -8.29
CA TRP A 173 -13.37 1.87 -8.79
C TRP A 173 -14.82 1.94 -9.25
N GLU A 174 -15.70 2.50 -8.42
CA GLU A 174 -17.10 2.71 -8.74
C GLU A 174 -17.28 3.77 -9.85
N GLU A 175 -16.48 4.84 -9.82
CA GLU A 175 -16.44 5.89 -10.85
C GLU A 175 -16.00 5.36 -12.22
N ALA A 176 -15.14 4.35 -12.26
CA ALA A 176 -14.80 3.64 -13.50
C ALA A 176 -15.97 2.82 -14.06
N GLY A 177 -17.08 2.65 -13.33
CA GLY A 177 -18.26 1.92 -13.76
C GLY A 177 -18.20 0.41 -13.52
N HIS A 178 -17.36 -0.05 -12.59
CA HIS A 178 -17.34 -1.45 -12.18
C HIS A 178 -18.62 -1.82 -11.42
N GLU A 179 -19.17 -3.00 -11.75
CA GLU A 179 -20.38 -3.52 -11.09
C GLU A 179 -20.06 -4.28 -9.80
N SER A 180 -18.87 -4.87 -9.73
CA SER A 180 -18.37 -5.54 -8.53
C SER A 180 -17.92 -4.49 -7.51
N SER A 181 -18.15 -4.78 -6.22
CA SER A 181 -17.69 -3.89 -5.16
C SER A 181 -16.16 -3.94 -5.03
N PHE A 182 -15.54 -2.80 -4.72
CA PHE A 182 -14.10 -2.71 -4.49
C PHE A 182 -13.62 -3.74 -3.46
N ILE A 183 -14.34 -3.87 -2.33
CA ILE A 183 -13.99 -4.81 -1.26
C ILE A 183 -14.03 -6.25 -1.76
N SER A 184 -15.11 -6.66 -2.46
CA SER A 184 -15.25 -8.04 -2.92
C SER A 184 -14.16 -8.41 -3.92
N THR A 185 -13.86 -7.52 -4.86
CA THR A 185 -12.79 -7.74 -5.85
C THR A 185 -11.44 -7.81 -5.17
N MET A 186 -11.14 -6.89 -4.24
CA MET A 186 -9.89 -6.92 -3.47
C MET A 186 -9.72 -8.23 -2.67
N ASP A 187 -10.79 -8.72 -2.05
CA ASP A 187 -10.77 -9.97 -1.28
C ASP A 187 -10.55 -11.19 -2.19
N GLU A 188 -11.23 -11.25 -3.35
CA GLU A 188 -11.01 -12.31 -4.35
C GLU A 188 -9.56 -12.31 -4.86
N LEU A 189 -9.02 -11.14 -5.22
CA LEU A 189 -7.64 -10.99 -5.65
C LEU A 189 -6.64 -11.38 -4.56
N PHE A 190 -6.94 -11.07 -3.29
CA PHE A 190 -6.11 -11.50 -2.16
C PHE A 190 -5.99 -13.02 -2.11
N TYR A 191 -7.09 -13.76 -2.13
CA TYR A 191 -7.05 -15.22 -2.07
C TYR A 191 -6.45 -15.83 -3.34
N ASN A 192 -6.80 -15.32 -4.52
CA ASN A 192 -6.21 -15.78 -5.79
C ASN A 192 -4.68 -15.58 -5.80
N SER A 193 -4.19 -14.47 -5.21
CA SER A 193 -2.76 -14.16 -5.19
C SER A 193 -1.91 -15.16 -4.38
N ARG A 194 -2.52 -15.97 -3.50
CA ARG A 194 -1.79 -16.94 -2.67
C ARG A 194 -1.18 -18.07 -3.46
N THR A 195 -1.78 -18.43 -4.59
CA THR A 195 -1.28 -19.46 -5.48
C THR A 195 -0.55 -18.88 -6.70
N SER A 196 -0.45 -17.54 -6.80
CA SER A 196 0.09 -16.89 -8.00
C SER A 196 1.52 -17.30 -8.30
N GLN A 197 2.38 -17.47 -7.29
CA GLN A 197 3.78 -17.80 -7.55
C GLN A 197 3.96 -19.18 -8.20
N HIS A 198 3.15 -20.16 -7.81
CA HIS A 198 3.14 -21.47 -8.48
C HIS A 198 2.63 -21.39 -9.93
N ALA A 199 1.71 -20.48 -10.23
CA ALA A 199 1.21 -20.29 -11.58
C ALA A 199 2.18 -19.47 -12.46
N ILE A 200 2.94 -18.54 -11.85
CA ILE A 200 3.97 -17.75 -12.53
C ILE A 200 5.24 -18.58 -12.78
N TRP A 201 5.63 -19.43 -11.82
CA TRP A 201 6.85 -20.25 -11.84
C TRP A 201 6.53 -21.76 -11.78
N PRO A 202 5.76 -22.33 -12.72
CA PRO A 202 5.19 -23.67 -12.58
C PRO A 202 6.20 -24.81 -12.44
N PHE A 203 7.40 -24.64 -12.98
CA PHE A 203 8.44 -25.68 -12.98
C PHE A 203 9.61 -25.40 -12.04
N GLU A 204 9.72 -24.16 -11.55
CA GLU A 204 10.93 -23.67 -10.86
C GLU A 204 10.65 -23.31 -9.40
N TYR A 205 9.37 -23.13 -9.02
CA TYR A 205 9.02 -22.66 -7.69
C TYR A 205 9.36 -23.70 -6.60
N PRO A 206 10.30 -23.41 -5.68
CA PRO A 206 10.79 -24.40 -4.74
C PRO A 206 9.84 -24.61 -3.57
N SER A 207 9.85 -25.80 -2.99
CA SER A 207 8.99 -26.17 -1.86
C SER A 207 9.24 -25.28 -0.64
N GLU A 208 10.47 -24.83 -0.41
CA GLU A 208 10.83 -23.91 0.67
C GLU A 208 10.14 -22.55 0.52
N ALA A 209 10.04 -22.04 -0.72
CA ALA A 209 9.33 -20.79 -0.99
C ALA A 209 7.81 -20.94 -0.83
N ALA A 210 7.25 -22.11 -1.14
CA ALA A 210 5.85 -22.43 -0.90
C ALA A 210 5.54 -22.54 0.61
N LEU A 211 6.41 -23.18 1.39
CA LEU A 211 6.30 -23.24 2.85
C LEU A 211 6.38 -21.84 3.47
N ASP A 212 7.27 -21.00 2.95
CA ASP A 212 7.37 -19.59 3.34
C ASP A 212 6.06 -18.82 3.06
N ASP A 213 5.34 -19.08 1.96
CA ASP A 213 4.02 -18.48 1.72
C ASP A 213 2.98 -18.87 2.76
N ILE A 214 2.92 -20.16 3.09
CA ILE A 214 2.00 -20.68 4.10
C ILE A 214 2.28 -20.01 5.45
N SER A 215 3.56 -19.85 5.79
CA SER A 215 3.97 -19.26 7.07
C SER A 215 3.60 -17.77 7.22
N VAL A 216 3.48 -17.02 6.13
CA VAL A 216 3.08 -15.61 6.16
C VAL A 216 1.63 -15.37 5.78
N PHE A 217 0.88 -16.42 5.42
CA PHE A 217 -0.51 -16.32 4.99
C PHE A 217 -1.36 -15.57 6.01
N ARG A 218 -1.32 -16.00 7.28
CA ARG A 218 -2.17 -15.49 8.35
C ARG A 218 -1.91 -14.01 8.70
N PRO A 219 -0.66 -13.53 8.82
CA PRO A 219 -0.38 -12.09 8.89
C PRO A 219 -0.85 -11.28 7.68
N LEU A 220 -0.71 -11.82 6.47
CA LEU A 220 -1.20 -11.15 5.27
C LEU A 220 -2.74 -11.09 5.25
N GLU A 221 -3.41 -12.12 5.77
CA GLU A 221 -4.86 -12.17 5.93
C GLU A 221 -5.36 -11.10 6.90
N LEU A 222 -4.69 -10.95 8.06
CA LEU A 222 -4.93 -9.84 8.98
C LEU A 222 -4.79 -8.48 8.27
N THR A 223 -3.73 -8.30 7.48
CA THR A 223 -3.54 -7.06 6.71
C THR A 223 -4.72 -6.81 5.77
N ASN A 224 -5.18 -7.82 5.04
CA ASN A 224 -6.31 -7.71 4.11
C ASN A 224 -7.62 -7.35 4.85
N GLU A 225 -7.90 -7.97 6.00
CA GLU A 225 -9.04 -7.62 6.85
C GLU A 225 -8.97 -6.14 7.32
N CYS A 226 -7.79 -5.68 7.72
CA CYS A 226 -7.58 -4.28 8.07
C CYS A 226 -7.81 -3.34 6.88
N LYS A 227 -7.36 -3.69 5.67
CA LYS A 227 -7.62 -2.91 4.45
C LYS A 227 -9.12 -2.82 4.13
N LYS A 228 -9.89 -3.90 4.31
CA LYS A 228 -11.36 -3.90 4.15
C LYS A 228 -12.03 -2.95 5.14
N LEU A 229 -11.63 -3.01 6.41
CA LEU A 229 -12.17 -2.13 7.45
C LEU A 229 -11.79 -0.66 7.20
N LYS A 230 -10.53 -0.41 6.81
CA LYS A 230 -10.02 0.91 6.43
C LYS A 230 -10.81 1.52 5.27
N TYR A 231 -11.10 0.77 4.21
CA TYR A 231 -11.94 1.24 3.11
C TYR A 231 -13.29 1.73 3.63
N ARG A 232 -13.97 0.93 4.46
CA ARG A 232 -15.28 1.31 5.03
C ARG A 232 -15.20 2.57 5.88
N LEU A 233 -14.14 2.73 6.68
CA LEU A 233 -13.91 3.93 7.48
C LEU A 233 -13.69 5.18 6.62
N LEU A 234 -12.95 5.05 5.53
CA LEU A 234 -12.64 6.16 4.62
C LEU A 234 -13.83 6.61 3.76
N LEU A 235 -14.87 5.77 3.62
CA LEU A 235 -16.12 6.13 2.94
C LEU A 235 -17.05 7.00 3.80
N ILE A 236 -16.92 6.93 5.13
CA ILE A 236 -17.77 7.73 6.03
C ILE A 236 -17.44 9.21 5.80
N PRO A 237 -18.44 10.09 5.53
CA PRO A 237 -18.20 11.53 5.42
C PRO A 237 -17.73 12.14 6.75
N GLU A 238 -16.91 13.19 6.71
CA GLU A 238 -16.42 13.88 7.92
C GLU A 238 -17.49 14.78 8.58
N THR A 239 -18.46 15.27 7.80
CA THR A 239 -19.36 16.37 8.20
C THR A 239 -20.81 15.96 8.43
N THR A 240 -21.18 14.71 8.19
CA THR A 240 -22.58 14.26 8.26
C THR A 240 -22.86 13.58 9.60
N ARG A 241 -23.76 14.18 10.39
CA ARG A 241 -24.21 13.65 11.68
C ARG A 241 -25.61 13.05 11.51
N GLY A 242 -25.73 11.74 11.71
CA GLY A 242 -27.01 11.05 11.64
C GLY A 242 -27.01 9.72 12.41
N LYS A 243 -28.22 9.19 12.63
CA LYS A 243 -28.44 7.91 13.33
C LYS A 243 -27.90 6.71 12.53
N SER A 244 -27.82 6.83 11.20
CA SER A 244 -27.32 5.79 10.30
C SER A 244 -25.82 5.55 10.49
N GLU A 245 -25.06 6.63 10.67
CA GLU A 245 -23.62 6.60 10.86
C GLU A 245 -23.22 5.99 12.21
N TRP A 246 -24.01 6.19 13.26
CA TRP A 246 -23.77 5.53 14.55
C TRP A 246 -23.91 4.02 14.47
N TYR A 247 -24.97 3.53 13.81
CA TYR A 247 -25.14 2.09 13.57
C TYR A 247 -23.97 1.51 12.77
N LEU A 248 -23.54 2.21 11.72
CA LEU A 248 -22.38 1.82 10.94
C LEU A 248 -21.10 1.76 11.80
N MET A 249 -20.87 2.75 12.67
CA MET A 249 -19.71 2.76 13.57
C MET A 249 -19.75 1.62 14.58
N ASP A 250 -20.91 1.24 15.09
CA ASP A 250 -21.05 0.09 15.98
C ASP A 250 -20.82 -1.24 15.23
N CYS A 251 -21.27 -1.37 13.98
CA CYS A 251 -20.92 -2.50 13.12
C CYS A 251 -19.41 -2.60 12.87
N LEU A 252 -18.76 -1.46 12.57
CA LEU A 252 -17.31 -1.40 12.37
C LEU A 252 -16.54 -1.74 13.66
N GLU A 253 -17.05 -1.34 14.81
CA GLU A 253 -16.46 -1.71 16.11
C GLU A 253 -16.54 -3.22 16.38
N GLN A 254 -17.69 -3.83 16.06
CA GLN A 254 -17.88 -5.27 16.17
C GLN A 254 -16.94 -6.03 15.23
N ASP A 255 -16.80 -5.59 13.97
CA ASP A 255 -15.87 -6.14 13.01
C ASP A 255 -14.42 -6.04 13.52
N LEU A 256 -14.02 -4.87 14.03
CA LEU A 256 -12.69 -4.65 14.59
C LEU A 256 -12.42 -5.57 15.80
N CYS A 257 -13.37 -5.69 16.72
CA CYS A 257 -13.28 -6.61 17.85
C CYS A 257 -13.18 -8.07 17.39
N GLY A 258 -13.94 -8.44 16.35
CA GLY A 258 -13.90 -9.76 15.73
C GLY A 258 -12.54 -10.08 15.12
N ILE A 259 -11.93 -9.12 14.42
CA ILE A 259 -10.56 -9.22 13.88
C ILE A 259 -9.57 -9.39 15.04
N GLY A 260 -9.62 -8.54 16.07
CA GLY A 260 -8.73 -8.62 17.23
C GLY A 260 -8.76 -9.99 17.91
N LYS A 261 -9.96 -10.55 18.14
CA LYS A 261 -10.11 -11.91 18.70
C LYS A 261 -9.56 -12.99 17.78
N ARG A 262 -9.79 -12.90 16.47
CA ARG A 262 -9.39 -13.93 15.49
C ARG A 262 -7.88 -14.01 15.31
N TYR A 263 -7.17 -12.88 15.44
CA TYR A 263 -5.72 -12.77 15.25
C TYR A 263 -4.98 -12.41 16.54
N GLN A 264 -5.58 -12.71 17.69
CA GLN A 264 -5.00 -12.42 19.02
C GLN A 264 -3.63 -13.06 19.20
N ASP A 265 -3.40 -14.23 18.59
CA ASP A 265 -2.12 -14.92 18.56
C ASP A 265 -1.00 -14.05 17.96
N LEU A 266 -1.28 -13.36 16.84
CA LEU A 266 -0.31 -12.48 16.19
C LEU A 266 -0.03 -11.23 17.04
N ILE A 267 -1.07 -10.66 17.66
CA ILE A 267 -0.96 -9.48 18.53
C ILE A 267 -0.09 -9.80 19.75
N ILE A 268 -0.34 -10.94 20.41
CA ILE A 268 0.47 -11.40 21.55
C ILE A 268 1.92 -11.64 21.10
N MET A 269 2.11 -12.27 19.95
CA MET A 269 3.45 -12.56 19.44
C MET A 269 4.26 -11.28 19.19
N SER A 270 3.64 -10.21 18.65
CA SER A 270 4.35 -8.93 18.43
C SER A 270 4.73 -8.16 19.70
N GLN A 271 4.17 -8.53 20.85
CA GLN A 271 4.48 -7.89 22.14
C GLN A 271 5.68 -8.52 22.84
N GLN A 272 6.14 -9.68 22.39
CA GLN A 272 7.27 -10.38 22.98
C GLN A 272 8.60 -9.80 22.44
N PRO A 273 9.67 -9.75 23.25
CA PRO A 273 10.98 -9.35 22.76
C PRO A 273 11.54 -10.44 21.83
N HIS A 274 11.99 -10.04 20.64
CA HIS A 274 12.53 -10.96 19.64
C HIS A 274 13.96 -10.58 19.24
N SER A 275 14.87 -11.56 19.23
CA SER A 275 16.28 -11.34 18.93
C SER A 275 16.61 -11.28 17.44
N ASP A 276 15.69 -11.68 16.54
CA ASP A 276 15.94 -11.72 15.10
C ASP A 276 14.78 -11.19 14.24
N LEU A 277 14.61 -9.87 14.23
CA LEU A 277 13.72 -9.18 13.30
C LEU A 277 14.23 -9.16 11.86
N ARG A 278 15.29 -9.90 11.49
CA ARG A 278 15.61 -10.18 10.09
C ARG A 278 14.77 -11.32 9.53
N ASN A 279 14.11 -12.09 10.40
CA ASN A 279 13.16 -13.11 9.99
C ASN A 279 11.93 -12.46 9.30
N ARG A 280 11.73 -12.81 8.02
CA ARG A 280 10.62 -12.33 7.18
C ARG A 280 9.24 -12.58 7.77
N GLN A 281 9.02 -13.73 8.40
CA GLN A 281 7.72 -14.07 9.00
C GLN A 281 7.40 -13.12 10.13
N LEU A 282 8.37 -12.91 11.03
CA LEU A 282 8.23 -11.98 12.14
C LEU A 282 8.04 -10.54 11.67
N GLN A 283 8.79 -10.10 10.66
CA GLN A 283 8.58 -8.80 10.03
C GLN A 283 7.15 -8.65 9.49
N THR A 284 6.63 -9.69 8.81
CA THR A 284 5.28 -9.66 8.25
C THR A 284 4.22 -9.59 9.35
N ILE A 285 4.42 -10.27 10.48
CA ILE A 285 3.58 -10.15 11.68
C ILE A 285 3.60 -8.71 12.19
N TYR A 286 4.78 -8.12 12.35
CA TYR A 286 4.93 -6.74 12.84
C TYR A 286 4.21 -5.73 11.93
N PHE A 287 4.34 -5.87 10.61
CA PHE A 287 3.65 -4.99 9.66
C PHE A 287 2.12 -5.15 9.75
N ALA A 288 1.62 -6.38 9.83
CA ALA A 288 0.20 -6.66 9.93
C ALA A 288 -0.41 -6.15 11.25
N VAL A 289 0.28 -6.35 12.37
CA VAL A 289 -0.19 -5.89 13.68
C VAL A 289 -0.08 -4.37 13.80
N ALA A 290 0.94 -3.73 13.22
CA ALA A 290 0.99 -2.27 13.13
C ALA A 290 -0.19 -1.70 12.32
N GLU A 291 -0.55 -2.32 11.19
CA GLU A 291 -1.75 -1.94 10.41
C GLU A 291 -3.04 -2.13 11.22
N TYR A 292 -3.16 -3.21 12.00
CA TYR A 292 -4.30 -3.44 12.89
C TYR A 292 -4.43 -2.36 13.97
N HIS A 293 -3.33 -2.05 14.67
CA HIS A 293 -3.32 -1.00 15.68
C HIS A 293 -3.61 0.37 15.08
N ALA A 294 -3.04 0.70 13.93
CA ALA A 294 -3.35 1.96 13.25
C ALA A 294 -4.82 2.03 12.79
N THR A 295 -5.40 0.94 12.28
CA THR A 295 -6.83 0.89 11.96
C THR A 295 -7.70 1.13 13.20
N THR A 296 -7.29 0.58 14.33
CA THR A 296 -7.95 0.81 15.63
C THR A 296 -7.88 2.27 16.06
N VAL A 297 -6.69 2.87 16.02
CA VAL A 297 -6.49 4.30 16.37
C VAL A 297 -7.32 5.19 15.44
N PHE A 298 -7.30 4.91 14.14
CA PHE A 298 -8.07 5.67 13.16
C PHE A 298 -9.58 5.53 13.40
N PHE A 299 -10.08 4.32 13.70
CA PHE A 299 -11.47 4.10 14.10
C PHE A 299 -11.85 4.95 15.32
N CYS A 300 -11.07 4.90 16.40
CA CYS A 300 -11.34 5.66 17.62
C CYS A 300 -11.36 7.17 17.36
N TYR A 301 -10.41 7.67 16.56
CA TYR A 301 -10.36 9.07 16.13
C TYR A 301 -11.60 9.47 15.32
N ARG A 302 -12.02 8.65 14.34
CA ARG A 302 -13.22 8.92 13.55
C ARG A 302 -14.48 8.89 14.41
N ARG A 303 -14.56 7.97 15.37
CA ARG A 303 -15.68 7.87 16.33
C ARG A 303 -15.78 9.11 17.22
N SER A 304 -14.66 9.65 17.68
CA SER A 304 -14.65 10.85 18.52
C SER A 304 -15.09 12.10 17.76
N LEU A 305 -14.70 12.26 16.49
CA LEU A 305 -15.17 13.36 15.62
C LEU A 305 -16.69 13.36 15.43
N LEU A 306 -17.30 12.17 15.35
CA LEU A 306 -18.75 12.00 15.22
C LEU A 306 -19.52 12.19 16.54
N SER A 307 -18.83 12.53 17.64
CA SER A 307 -19.43 12.75 18.97
C SER A 307 -20.31 11.58 19.44
N CYS A 308 -19.88 10.33 19.13
CA CYS A 308 -20.61 9.15 19.59
C CYS A 308 -20.54 9.07 21.12
N MET A 309 -21.71 9.00 21.78
CA MET A 309 -21.84 9.11 23.24
C MET A 309 -21.36 7.84 24.00
N SER A 310 -21.28 6.70 23.31
CA SER A 310 -20.90 5.42 23.91
C SER A 310 -19.38 5.25 23.93
N SER A 311 -18.84 4.90 25.09
CA SER A 311 -17.42 4.55 25.24
C SER A 311 -17.07 3.40 24.28
N PRO A 312 -15.97 3.49 23.51
CA PRO A 312 -15.59 2.44 22.60
C PRO A 312 -15.22 1.16 23.36
N LEU A 313 -15.57 0.01 22.79
CA LEU A 313 -15.16 -1.31 23.27
C LEU A 313 -13.66 -1.54 23.09
N VAL A 314 -13.05 -0.85 22.11
CA VAL A 314 -11.63 -0.96 21.80
C VAL A 314 -10.85 0.21 22.41
N SER A 315 -9.71 -0.11 23.04
CA SER A 315 -8.82 0.86 23.68
C SER A 315 -7.90 1.53 22.66
N SER A 316 -8.11 2.84 22.42
CA SER A 316 -7.19 3.67 21.62
C SER A 316 -5.79 3.67 22.23
N ARG A 317 -5.69 3.70 23.57
CA ARG A 317 -4.41 3.75 24.29
C ARG A 317 -3.56 2.50 24.05
N ASP A 318 -4.17 1.31 24.12
CA ASP A 318 -3.45 0.05 23.90
C ASP A 318 -3.01 -0.08 22.45
N ALA A 319 -3.84 0.38 21.51
CA ALA A 319 -3.50 0.40 20.10
C ALA A 319 -2.35 1.37 19.80
N VAL A 320 -2.37 2.58 20.37
CA VAL A 320 -1.25 3.55 20.25
C VAL A 320 0.04 2.93 20.79
N ASN A 321 0.00 2.36 22.00
CA ASN A 321 1.18 1.76 22.63
C ASN A 321 1.73 0.60 21.79
N GLY A 322 0.86 -0.28 21.28
CA GLY A 322 1.24 -1.42 20.44
C GLY A 322 1.88 -0.98 19.12
N ALA A 323 1.26 -0.06 18.39
CA ALA A 323 1.83 0.48 17.16
C ALA A 323 3.16 1.21 17.40
N LEU A 324 3.25 2.03 18.46
CA LEU A 324 4.45 2.77 18.80
C LEU A 324 5.62 1.84 19.17
N ALA A 325 5.36 0.79 19.94
CA ALA A 325 6.37 -0.21 20.28
C ALA A 325 6.94 -0.87 19.02
N ILE A 326 6.08 -1.30 18.09
CA ILE A 326 6.50 -1.88 16.81
C ILE A 326 7.32 -0.89 15.98
N ILE A 327 6.88 0.37 15.86
CA ILE A 327 7.59 1.39 15.07
C ILE A 327 8.96 1.70 15.68
N LYS A 328 9.06 1.84 17.01
CA LYS A 328 10.33 2.04 17.73
C LYS A 328 11.27 0.85 17.51
N GLU A 329 10.78 -0.37 17.64
CA GLU A 329 11.55 -1.58 17.40
C GLU A 329 12.07 -1.64 15.94
N LEU A 330 11.21 -1.40 14.95
CA LEU A 330 11.61 -1.36 13.55
C LEU A 330 12.63 -0.25 13.27
N SER A 331 12.48 0.92 13.90
CA SER A 331 13.40 2.05 13.73
C SER A 331 14.80 1.77 14.24
N THR A 332 14.95 0.88 15.23
CA THR A 332 16.25 0.53 15.80
C THR A 332 16.88 -0.65 15.05
N VAL A 333 16.12 -1.70 14.75
CA VAL A 333 16.65 -2.94 14.19
C VAL A 333 16.73 -2.94 12.66
N SER A 334 15.76 -2.31 11.98
CA SER A 334 15.72 -2.24 10.52
C SER A 334 15.02 -0.97 10.03
N PRO A 335 15.70 0.19 10.04
CA PRO A 335 15.12 1.47 9.59
C PRO A 335 14.49 1.39 8.20
N SER A 336 15.09 0.61 7.29
CA SER A 336 14.59 0.40 5.93
C SER A 336 13.18 -0.23 5.85
N CYS A 337 12.72 -0.87 6.92
CA CYS A 337 11.39 -1.46 7.01
C CYS A 337 10.31 -0.46 7.46
N LEU A 338 10.69 0.72 7.97
CA LEU A 338 9.73 1.77 8.37
C LEU A 338 8.82 2.19 7.22
N GLY A 339 9.31 2.06 5.99
CA GLY A 339 8.54 2.16 4.77
C GLY A 339 7.21 1.42 4.81
N ARG A 340 7.23 0.15 5.25
CA ARG A 340 6.05 -0.72 5.24
C ARG A 340 5.04 -0.38 6.33
N VAL A 341 5.44 0.41 7.33
CA VAL A 341 4.57 0.93 8.38
C VAL A 341 4.34 2.43 8.25
N HIS A 342 4.51 2.98 7.04
CA HIS A 342 4.30 4.40 6.78
C HIS A 342 2.87 4.86 7.08
N TRP A 343 1.85 4.12 6.62
CA TRP A 343 0.46 4.45 6.94
C TRP A 343 0.18 4.41 8.46
N PRO A 344 0.60 3.37 9.20
CA PRO A 344 0.55 3.39 10.66
C PRO A 344 1.20 4.63 11.30
N MET A 345 2.41 5.01 10.87
CA MET A 345 3.08 6.20 11.39
C MET A 345 2.28 7.47 11.13
N ILE A 346 1.67 7.62 9.96
CA ILE A 346 0.82 8.77 9.63
C ILE A 346 -0.42 8.83 10.51
N VAL A 347 -1.10 7.69 10.70
CA VAL A 347 -2.27 7.63 11.58
C VAL A 347 -1.89 8.07 12.98
N LEU A 348 -0.78 7.56 13.51
CA LEU A 348 -0.31 7.95 14.84
C LEU A 348 0.04 9.45 14.90
N ALA A 349 0.77 9.99 13.91
CA ALA A 349 1.12 11.41 13.85
C ALA A 349 -0.10 12.35 13.83
N ARG A 350 -1.22 11.91 13.24
CA ARG A 350 -2.45 12.71 13.10
C ARG A 350 -3.44 12.49 14.24
N CYS A 351 -3.65 11.25 14.65
CA CYS A 351 -4.75 10.84 15.51
C CYS A 351 -4.37 10.68 16.98
N MET A 352 -3.06 10.62 17.32
CA MET A 352 -2.63 10.65 18.72
C MET A 352 -2.83 12.04 19.33
N GLU A 353 -3.09 12.05 20.64
CA GLU A 353 -2.99 13.26 21.45
C GLU A 353 -1.57 13.84 21.38
N ASP A 354 -1.47 15.14 21.59
CA ASP A 354 -0.17 15.82 21.53
C ASP A 354 0.74 15.34 22.67
N SER A 355 1.90 14.80 22.29
CA SER A 355 2.80 14.10 23.20
C SER A 355 4.21 14.05 22.60
N GLN A 356 5.21 13.78 23.45
CA GLN A 356 6.59 13.56 23.00
C GLN A 356 6.69 12.41 21.99
N ASP A 357 5.89 11.35 22.16
CA ASP A 357 5.85 10.24 21.22
C ASP A 357 5.28 10.65 19.86
N ARG A 358 4.24 11.47 19.82
CA ARG A 358 3.70 12.03 18.56
C ARG A 358 4.72 12.91 17.85
N GLN A 359 5.44 13.77 18.59
CA GLN A 359 6.51 14.60 18.05
C GLN A 359 7.65 13.75 17.50
N TRP A 360 8.03 12.68 18.21
CA TRP A 360 9.03 11.72 17.74
C TRP A 360 8.60 11.01 16.45
N ILE A 361 7.34 10.57 16.33
CA ILE A 361 6.83 9.97 15.09
C ILE A 361 6.86 10.97 13.94
N ARG A 362 6.43 12.22 14.16
CA ARG A 362 6.47 13.28 13.14
C ARG A 362 7.89 13.54 12.65
N LYS A 363 8.85 13.65 13.58
CA LYS A 363 10.26 13.80 13.26
C LYS A 363 10.78 12.58 12.47
N THR A 364 10.46 11.38 12.93
CA THR A 364 10.87 10.12 12.26
C THR A 364 10.29 10.05 10.84
N LEU A 365 9.03 10.45 10.64
CA LEU A 365 8.41 10.53 9.31
C LEU A 365 9.21 11.46 8.39
N ILE A 366 9.57 12.66 8.84
CA ILE A 366 10.36 13.63 8.07
C ILE A 366 11.76 13.07 7.76
N GLU A 367 12.49 12.59 8.76
CA GLU A 367 13.85 12.03 8.58
C GLU A 367 13.84 10.81 7.66
N SER A 368 12.77 10.03 7.70
CA SER A 368 12.59 8.84 6.87
C SER A 368 12.43 9.20 5.38
N GLN A 369 11.89 10.38 5.03
CA GLN A 369 11.76 10.85 3.64
C GLN A 369 13.10 11.01 2.92
N HIS A 370 14.18 11.28 3.67
CA HIS A 370 15.51 11.55 3.11
C HIS A 370 16.42 10.33 3.06
N THR A 371 16.04 9.23 3.73
CA THR A 371 16.91 8.07 3.94
C THR A 371 16.44 6.81 3.20
N ILE A 372 15.16 6.75 2.86
CA ILE A 372 14.52 5.61 2.24
C ILE A 372 13.58 6.15 1.16
N VAL A 373 13.43 5.40 0.08
CA VAL A 373 12.43 5.64 -0.97
C VAL A 373 11.05 5.48 -0.33
N PHE A 374 10.58 6.55 0.31
CA PHE A 374 9.26 6.62 0.93
C PHE A 374 8.25 7.18 -0.07
N PRO A 375 6.96 6.91 0.14
CA PRO A 375 5.94 7.50 -0.67
C PRO A 375 6.03 9.02 -0.63
N SER A 376 5.94 9.67 -1.78
CA SER A 376 5.88 11.12 -1.85
C SER A 376 4.51 11.61 -1.39
N MET A 377 4.35 11.62 -0.08
CA MET A 377 3.28 12.30 0.61
C MET A 377 3.83 13.54 1.30
N ARG A 378 4.76 14.26 0.65
CA ARG A 378 5.34 15.52 1.17
C ARG A 378 4.24 16.52 1.53
N GLY A 379 3.22 16.64 0.68
CA GLY A 379 2.06 17.48 0.97
C GLY A 379 1.21 17.06 2.18
N TRP A 380 1.28 15.81 2.67
CA TRP A 380 0.61 15.46 3.94
C TRP A 380 1.29 16.11 5.14
N LEU A 381 2.62 16.25 5.10
CA LEU A 381 3.41 16.78 6.20
C LEU A 381 3.45 18.30 6.16
N ASP A 382 3.49 18.92 4.99
CA ASP A 382 3.42 20.38 4.83
C ASP A 382 2.09 20.94 5.40
N GLU A 383 0.98 20.21 5.26
CA GLU A 383 -0.29 20.50 5.95
C GLU A 383 -0.24 20.21 7.46
N MET A 384 0.54 19.22 7.93
CA MET A 384 0.76 18.97 9.36
C MET A 384 1.65 20.03 10.04
N SER A 385 2.52 20.70 9.29
CA SER A 385 3.25 21.89 9.74
C SER A 385 2.43 23.18 9.65
N GLY A 386 1.32 23.17 8.91
CA GLY A 386 0.40 24.30 8.75
C GLY A 386 -0.77 24.34 9.73
N LEU A 387 -0.87 23.38 10.65
CA LEU A 387 -1.69 23.51 11.86
C LEU A 387 -0.78 24.05 12.96
N ASP A 388 -0.94 25.34 13.23
CA ASP A 388 -0.13 26.20 14.10
C ASP A 388 0.53 25.49 15.30
N LEU A 389 1.81 25.85 15.49
CA LEU A 389 2.52 25.84 16.78
C LEU A 389 1.76 26.64 17.83
#